data_AF-X0AQA4-F1
#
_entry.id   AF-X0AQA4-F1
#
_cell.length_a   1.000
_cell.length_b   1.000
_cell.length_c   1.000
_cell.angle_alpha   90.00
_cell.angle_beta   90.00
_cell.angle_gamma   90.00
#
_symmetry.space_group_name_H-M   'P 1'
#
loop_
_entity.id
_entity.type
_entity.pdbx_description
1 polymer ?
#
loop_
_entity_poly.entity_id
_entity_poly.type
_entity_poly.pdbx_seq_one_letter_code
_entity_poly.pdbx_strand_id
1 'polypeptide(L)'
;MPPVSRQLQIRRGQAHQIANLLPVKAPGFHVYVPIRTQTLILTRIQAILEHACFSFAQEAMPDILEETQWSCPEAGELNAWAFYFKKRWEILQQLSRCQGSGLILTSSLYSAKQI
;
A
#
# COMPACT_ATOMS: atom_id res chain seq x y z
N MET A 1 12.37 -34.61 63.93
CA MET A 1 13.34 -33.77 63.20
C MET A 1 14.21 -34.68 62.33
N PRO A 2 14.29 -34.44 61.01
CA PRO A 2 15.46 -34.84 60.22
C PRO A 2 16.23 -33.60 59.69
N PRO A 3 17.56 -33.69 59.55
CA PRO A 3 18.42 -32.55 59.23
C PRO A 3 18.69 -32.37 57.73
N VAL A 4 19.30 -31.22 57.47
CA VAL A 4 19.64 -30.56 56.21
C VAL A 4 20.83 -31.19 55.46
N SER A 5 20.79 -31.07 54.13
CA SER A 5 21.90 -31.01 53.15
C SER A 5 22.67 -32.28 52.72
N ARG A 6 22.60 -32.55 51.41
CA ARG A 6 23.76 -32.94 50.58
C ARG A 6 23.76 -32.13 49.28
N GLN A 7 24.72 -31.22 49.17
CA GLN A 7 25.26 -30.73 47.90
C GLN A 7 26.10 -31.85 47.25
N LEU A 8 26.12 -31.95 45.92
CA LEU A 8 27.30 -32.41 45.16
C LEU A 8 27.16 -32.15 43.64
N GLN A 9 28.00 -31.20 43.21
CA GLN A 9 28.63 -30.96 41.91
C GLN A 9 28.10 -31.60 40.60
N ILE A 10 27.70 -30.69 39.70
CA ILE A 10 28.23 -30.44 38.34
C ILE A 10 28.94 -31.62 37.62
N ARG A 11 28.35 -32.06 36.50
CA ARG A 11 29.12 -32.50 35.31
C ARG A 11 28.79 -31.63 34.09
N ARG A 12 29.86 -31.05 33.54
CA ARG A 12 29.94 -30.41 32.21
C ARG A 12 29.63 -31.41 31.09
N GLY A 13 28.94 -30.92 30.07
CA GLY A 13 29.29 -31.19 28.68
C GLY A 13 28.30 -32.02 27.86
N GLN A 14 27.44 -31.35 27.09
CA GLN A 14 27.30 -31.60 25.66
C GLN A 14 26.56 -30.42 24.99
N ALA A 15 27.33 -29.46 24.49
CA ALA A 15 26.88 -28.65 23.37
C ALA A 15 26.82 -29.59 22.15
N HIS A 16 25.71 -29.56 21.40
CA HIS A 16 25.56 -29.88 19.96
C HIS A 16 24.12 -30.33 19.69
N GLN A 17 23.16 -29.43 19.86
CA GLN A 17 21.99 -29.36 18.99
C GLN A 17 21.62 -27.88 18.98
N ILE A 18 22.26 -27.12 18.08
CA ILE A 18 21.78 -25.80 17.70
C ILE A 18 20.53 -26.09 16.87
N ALA A 19 19.44 -26.43 17.56
CA ALA A 19 18.15 -26.67 16.96
C ALA A 19 17.74 -25.35 16.31
N ASN A 20 17.96 -25.28 15.00
CA ASN A 20 17.26 -24.46 14.03
C ASN A 20 16.60 -23.22 14.64
N LEU A 21 17.36 -22.12 14.69
CA LEU A 21 16.83 -20.77 14.81
C LEU A 21 16.03 -20.44 13.54
N LEU A 22 14.93 -21.15 13.31
CA LEU A 22 13.81 -20.54 12.62
C LEU A 22 13.19 -19.56 13.61
N PRO A 23 12.82 -18.35 13.18
CA PRO A 23 12.04 -17.49 14.05
C PRO A 23 10.75 -18.24 14.33
N VAL A 24 10.61 -18.77 15.55
CA VAL A 24 9.30 -19.16 16.06
C VAL A 24 8.49 -17.90 15.92
N LYS A 25 7.61 -17.88 14.91
CA LYS A 25 6.58 -16.86 14.81
C LYS A 25 5.81 -17.02 16.10
N ALA A 26 6.05 -16.12 17.04
CA ALA A 26 5.27 -16.01 18.25
C ALA A 26 3.81 -16.12 17.81
N PRO A 27 2.98 -16.97 18.46
CA PRO A 27 1.58 -17.06 18.08
C PRO A 27 1.00 -15.66 18.23
N GLY A 28 0.87 -14.98 17.10
CA GLY A 28 0.35 -13.63 17.06
C GLY A 28 -1.07 -13.75 17.58
N PHE A 29 -1.40 -12.99 18.61
CA PHE A 29 -2.79 -12.81 18.99
C PHE A 29 -3.47 -12.10 17.81
N HIS A 30 -4.08 -12.89 16.93
CA HIS A 30 -4.93 -12.38 15.87
C HIS A 30 -6.24 -11.95 16.52
N VAL A 31 -6.34 -10.67 16.84
CA VAL A 31 -7.60 -10.05 17.24
C VAL A 31 -8.41 -9.85 15.97
N TYR A 32 -9.41 -10.70 15.77
CA TYR A 32 -10.34 -10.54 14.66
C TYR A 32 -11.42 -9.53 15.05
N VAL A 33 -11.58 -8.51 14.21
CA VAL A 33 -12.70 -7.58 14.32
C VAL A 33 -13.99 -8.35 14.01
N PRO A 34 -15.08 -8.23 14.79
CA PRO A 34 -16.34 -8.88 14.47
C PRO A 34 -16.87 -8.47 13.09
N ILE A 35 -17.53 -9.40 12.38
CA ILE A 35 -17.95 -9.18 10.99
C ILE A 35 -18.77 -7.90 10.80
N ARG A 36 -19.68 -7.59 11.72
CA ARG A 36 -20.50 -6.37 11.66
C ARG A 36 -19.65 -5.10 11.70
N THR A 37 -18.59 -5.11 12.51
CA THR A 37 -17.66 -3.99 12.63
C THR A 37 -16.79 -3.89 11.37
N GLN A 38 -16.36 -5.01 10.79
CA GLN A 38 -15.64 -5.01 9.51
C GLN A 38 -16.50 -4.41 8.40
N THR A 39 -17.75 -4.87 8.26
CA THR A 39 -18.69 -4.35 7.27
C THR A 39 -18.93 -2.86 7.47
N LEU A 40 -19.17 -2.42 8.71
CA LEU A 40 -19.36 -1.00 9.00
C LEU A 40 -18.16 -0.15 8.58
N ILE A 41 -16.95 -0.60 8.93
CA ILE A 41 -15.71 0.09 8.54
C ILE A 41 -15.59 0.15 7.02
N LEU A 42 -15.76 -0.97 6.34
CA LEU A 42 -15.62 -1.06 4.88
C LEU A 42 -16.65 -0.17 4.16
N THR A 43 -17.91 -0.19 4.58
CA THR A 43 -18.96 0.67 4.00
C THR A 43 -18.63 2.16 4.20
N ARG A 44 -18.09 2.53 5.36
CA ARG A 44 -17.71 3.93 5.63
C ARG A 44 -16.52 4.36 4.78
N ILE A 45 -15.51 3.51 4.66
CA ILE A 45 -14.34 3.77 3.81
C ILE A 45 -14.78 3.89 2.35
N GLN A 46 -15.64 2.98 1.88
CA GLN A 46 -16.15 3.01 0.52
C GLN A 46 -16.86 4.34 0.22
N ALA A 47 -17.81 4.75 1.06
CA ALA A 47 -18.54 6.00 0.87
C ALA A 47 -17.60 7.23 0.85
N ILE A 48 -16.62 7.29 1.77
CA ILE A 48 -15.64 8.40 1.80
C ILE A 48 -14.83 8.45 0.51
N LEU A 49 -14.35 7.30 0.03
CA LEU A 49 -13.55 7.24 -1.19
C LEU A 49 -14.39 7.59 -2.42
N GLU A 50 -15.61 7.07 -2.53
CA GLU A 50 -16.52 7.37 -3.65
C GLU A 50 -16.82 8.87 -3.70
N HIS A 51 -17.12 9.50 -2.56
CA HIS A 51 -17.28 10.95 -2.46
C HIS A 51 -16.02 11.71 -2.90
N ALA A 52 -14.85 11.32 -2.41
CA ALA A 52 -13.60 11.98 -2.77
C ALA A 52 -13.30 11.85 -4.27
N CYS A 53 -13.50 10.67 -4.86
CA CYS A 53 -13.32 10.43 -6.28
C CYS A 53 -14.30 11.24 -7.13
N PHE A 54 -15.57 11.29 -6.72
CA PHE A 54 -16.61 12.07 -7.41
C PHE A 54 -16.29 13.56 -7.38
N SER A 55 -16.00 14.13 -6.20
CA SER A 55 -15.64 15.56 -6.08
C SER A 55 -14.40 15.91 -6.89
N PHE A 56 -13.37 15.05 -6.88
CA PHE A 56 -12.19 15.24 -7.73
C PHE A 56 -12.55 15.19 -9.21
N ALA A 57 -13.41 14.27 -9.63
CA ALA A 57 -13.82 14.13 -11.03
C ALA A 57 -14.63 15.32 -11.53
N GLN A 58 -15.44 15.96 -10.67
CA GLN A 58 -16.16 17.19 -11.03
C GLN A 58 -15.22 18.31 -11.48
N GLU A 59 -14.04 18.41 -10.88
CA GLU A 59 -13.04 19.44 -11.21
C GLU A 59 -12.08 18.99 -12.31
N ALA A 60 -11.55 17.77 -12.20
CA ALA A 60 -10.44 17.31 -13.05
C ALA A 60 -10.87 16.52 -14.28
N MET A 61 -12.08 15.95 -14.27
CA MET A 61 -12.55 14.96 -15.25
C MET A 61 -14.07 15.03 -15.52
N PRO A 62 -14.66 16.21 -15.79
CA PRO A 62 -16.11 16.35 -15.96
C PRO A 62 -16.64 15.55 -17.15
N ASP A 63 -15.79 15.32 -18.17
CA ASP A 63 -16.06 14.48 -19.33
C ASP A 63 -16.51 13.06 -18.95
N ILE A 64 -15.91 12.49 -17.91
CA ILE A 64 -16.24 11.15 -17.44
C ILE A 64 -17.61 11.13 -16.77
N LEU A 65 -17.95 12.17 -16.01
CA LEU A 65 -19.24 12.28 -15.33
C LEU A 65 -20.39 12.48 -16.32
N GLU A 66 -20.15 13.21 -17.41
CA GLU A 66 -21.13 13.37 -18.50
C GLU A 66 -21.35 12.06 -19.25
N GLU A 67 -20.28 11.31 -19.57
CA GLU A 67 -20.37 10.03 -20.28
C GLU A 67 -21.07 8.95 -19.44
N THR A 68 -20.72 8.84 -18.15
CA THR A 68 -21.30 7.83 -17.26
C THR A 68 -22.67 8.21 -16.70
N GLN A 69 -23.05 9.47 -16.83
CA GLN A 69 -24.25 10.05 -16.23
C GLN A 69 -24.34 9.83 -14.71
N TRP A 70 -23.19 9.70 -14.04
CA TRP A 70 -23.16 9.59 -12.59
C TRP A 70 -23.57 10.91 -11.95
N SER A 71 -24.77 10.91 -11.37
CA SER A 71 -25.34 12.07 -10.68
C SER A 71 -25.01 12.11 -9.20
N CYS A 72 -24.51 11.00 -8.63
CA CYS A 72 -24.09 10.91 -7.24
C CYS A 72 -22.81 10.07 -7.09
N PRO A 73 -22.08 10.22 -5.96
CA PRO A 73 -20.84 9.49 -5.71
C PRO A 73 -21.00 7.97 -5.72
N GLU A 74 -22.10 7.46 -5.18
CA GLU A 74 -22.38 6.02 -5.05
C GLU A 74 -22.62 5.33 -6.40
N ALA A 75 -22.96 6.10 -7.44
CA ALA A 75 -23.11 5.57 -8.80
C ALA A 75 -21.75 5.16 -9.41
N GLY A 76 -20.67 5.80 -8.96
CA GLY A 76 -19.31 5.47 -9.34
C GLY A 76 -18.65 4.55 -8.32
N GLU A 77 -18.81 3.24 -8.48
CA GLU A 77 -18.11 2.28 -7.63
C GLU A 77 -16.58 2.44 -7.72
N LEU A 78 -15.87 2.18 -6.62
CA LEU A 78 -14.42 2.33 -6.54
C LEU A 78 -13.63 1.58 -7.62
N ASN A 79 -14.12 0.41 -8.05
CA ASN A 79 -13.48 -0.36 -9.12
C ASN A 79 -13.54 0.39 -10.46
N ALA A 80 -14.65 1.07 -10.73
CA ALA A 80 -14.82 1.87 -11.93
C ALA A 80 -13.93 3.12 -11.86
N TRP A 81 -13.88 3.80 -10.71
CA TRP A 81 -12.94 4.91 -10.50
C TRP A 81 -11.49 4.53 -10.75
N ALA A 82 -11.05 3.38 -10.22
CA ALA A 82 -9.70 2.88 -10.42
C ALA A 82 -9.38 2.68 -11.92
N PHE A 83 -10.33 2.16 -12.69
CA PHE A 83 -10.19 2.02 -14.15
C PHE A 83 -10.00 3.37 -14.85
N TYR A 84 -10.88 4.34 -14.56
CA TYR A 84 -10.84 5.66 -15.19
C TYR A 84 -9.56 6.44 -14.83
N PHE A 85 -9.17 6.42 -13.55
CA PHE A 85 -7.93 7.07 -13.12
C PHE A 85 -6.71 6.44 -13.77
N LYS A 86 -6.65 5.10 -13.85
CA LYS A 86 -5.55 4.41 -14.50
C LYS A 86 -5.44 4.79 -15.98
N LYS A 87 -6.56 4.76 -16.71
CA LYS A 87 -6.60 5.13 -18.13
C LYS A 87 -6.12 6.57 -18.36
N ARG A 88 -6.59 7.53 -17.54
CA ARG A 88 -6.18 8.94 -17.68
C ARG A 88 -4.72 9.14 -17.28
N TRP A 89 -4.25 8.44 -16.24
CA TRP A 89 -2.84 8.45 -15.85
C TRP A 89 -1.94 7.94 -16.98
N GLU A 90 -2.30 6.84 -17.64
CA GLU A 90 -1.56 6.29 -18.78
C GLU A 90 -1.48 7.30 -19.94
N ILE A 91 -2.58 7.98 -20.26
CA ILE A 91 -2.59 9.04 -21.29
C ILE A 91 -1.62 10.18 -20.92
N LEU A 92 -1.68 10.68 -19.68
CA LEU A 92 -0.78 11.73 -19.21
C LEU A 92 0.69 11.30 -19.23
N GLN A 93 0.97 10.02 -18.90
CA GLN A 93 2.32 9.46 -18.99
C GLN A 93 2.80 9.36 -20.45
N GLN A 94 1.94 9.02 -21.40
CA GLN A 94 2.33 9.01 -22.82
C GLN A 94 2.57 10.42 -23.37
N LEU A 95 1.71 11.37 -23.02
CA LEU A 95 1.88 12.77 -23.44
C LEU A 95 3.19 13.34 -22.90
N SER A 96 3.52 13.12 -21.64
CA SER A 96 4.80 13.58 -21.06
C SER A 96 6.03 12.92 -21.72
N ARG A 97 5.92 11.66 -22.14
CA ARG A 97 6.97 10.97 -22.93
C ARG A 97 7.13 11.55 -24.33
N CYS A 98 6.03 11.82 -25.03
CA CYS A 98 6.05 12.45 -26.35
C CYS A 98 6.48 13.93 -26.30
N GLN A 99 6.20 14.61 -25.19
CA GLN A 99 6.57 16.00 -24.93
C GLN A 99 7.97 16.13 -24.32
N GLY A 100 8.75 15.04 -24.31
CA GLY A 100 10.19 15.05 -24.10
C GLY A 100 10.86 16.00 -25.08
N SER A 101 10.89 17.27 -24.70
CA SER A 101 11.67 18.35 -25.27
C SER A 101 13.14 18.04 -24.96
N GLY A 102 13.66 17.02 -25.63
CA GLY A 102 15.01 16.50 -25.49
C GLY A 102 16.03 17.20 -26.38
N LEU A 103 15.77 18.41 -26.89
CA LEU A 103 16.64 19.04 -27.89
C LEU A 103 17.26 20.39 -27.52
N ILE A 104 16.91 21.04 -26.40
CA ILE A 104 17.54 22.33 -26.02
C ILE A 104 18.43 22.23 -24.77
N LEU A 105 18.08 21.38 -23.79
CA LEU A 105 18.89 21.27 -22.58
C LEU A 105 20.07 20.30 -22.71
N THR A 106 19.98 19.28 -23.58
CA THR A 106 21.06 18.32 -23.80
C THR A 106 22.22 18.91 -24.61
N SER A 107 21.97 19.78 -25.59
CA SER A 107 23.04 20.49 -26.30
C SER A 107 23.78 21.46 -25.36
N SER A 108 23.02 22.18 -24.52
CA SER A 108 23.57 23.09 -23.51
C SER A 108 24.41 22.36 -22.45
N LEU A 109 23.95 21.19 -21.99
CA LEU A 109 24.68 20.35 -21.01
C LEU A 109 25.93 19.69 -21.62
N TYR A 110 25.92 19.34 -22.91
CA TYR A 110 27.11 18.81 -23.59
C TYR A 110 28.18 19.89 -23.81
N SER A 111 27.79 21.14 -24.10
CA SER A 111 28.74 22.26 -24.25
C SER A 111 29.34 22.73 -22.93
N ALA A 112 28.59 22.68 -21.82
CA ALA A 112 29.10 23.05 -20.49
C ALA A 112 30.07 22.02 -19.87
N LYS A 113 30.27 20.86 -20.52
CA LYS A 113 31.27 19.84 -20.13
C LYS A 113 32.60 19.97 -20.88
N GLN A 114 32.71 20.90 -21.84
CA GLN A 114 33.92 21.14 -22.65
C GLN A 114 34.61 22.50 -22.35
N ILE A 115 34.26 23.14 -21.24
CA ILE A 115 35.00 24.28 -20.67
C ILE A 115 35.47 23.86 -19.28
#